data_AF-A0A7C2X274-F1
#
_entry.id   AF-A0A7C2X274-F1
#
_cell.length_a   1.000
_cell.length_b   1.000
_cell.length_c   1.000
_cell.angle_alpha   90.00
_cell.angle_beta   90.00
_cell.angle_gamma   90.00
#
_symmetry.space_group_name_H-M   'P 1'
#
loop_
_entity.id
_entity.type
_entity.pdbx_description
1 polymer ?
#
loop_
_entity_poly.entity_id
_entity_poly.type
_entity_poly.pdbx_seq_one_letter_code
_entity_poly.pdbx_strand_id
1 'polypeptide(L)'
;MTKKKDFDILEHELVPRHIILTKEEAKELLRKLNISPFQLPWINESDPVCKRIGAKPGDIIKIIRKSPTAGEAVFYRFVVPKWVK
;
A
#
# COMPACT_ATOMS: atom_id res chain seq x y z
N MET A 1 -21.46 14.08 24.76
CA MET A 1 -20.69 13.04 24.04
C MET A 1 -20.26 13.62 22.71
N THR A 2 -19.05 14.16 22.64
CA THR A 2 -18.50 14.82 21.44
C THR A 2 -18.30 13.77 20.35
N LYS A 3 -19.09 13.86 19.27
CA LYS A 3 -18.95 13.06 18.06
C LYS A 3 -17.53 13.32 17.52
N LYS A 4 -16.62 12.34 17.64
CA LYS A 4 -15.32 12.40 16.97
C LYS A 4 -15.61 12.62 15.49
N LYS A 5 -15.15 13.74 14.93
CA LYS A 5 -15.08 13.88 13.47
C LYS A 5 -14.21 12.72 12.99
N ASP A 6 -14.79 11.81 12.22
CA ASP A 6 -14.03 10.78 11.53
C ASP A 6 -13.03 11.49 10.61
N PHE A 7 -11.78 11.53 11.02
CA PHE A 7 -10.70 12.10 10.23
C PHE A 7 -10.34 11.04 9.18
N ASP A 8 -10.65 11.29 7.90
CA ASP A 8 -10.27 10.33 6.87
C ASP A 8 -8.76 10.42 6.63
N ILE A 9 -8.05 9.39 7.08
CA ILE A 9 -6.59 9.27 6.98
C ILE A 9 -6.16 9.34 5.50
N LEU A 10 -7.03 8.96 4.57
CA LEU A 10 -6.75 8.97 3.13
C LEU A 10 -6.76 10.38 2.51
N GLU A 11 -7.40 11.35 3.16
CA GLU A 11 -7.47 12.74 2.67
C GLU A 11 -6.27 13.59 3.12
N HIS A 12 -5.43 13.04 4.00
CA HIS A 12 -4.26 13.74 4.49
C HIS A 12 -3.21 13.93 3.39
N GLU A 13 -2.68 15.15 3.25
CA GLU A 13 -1.72 15.51 2.19
C GLU A 13 -0.48 14.59 2.14
N LEU A 14 0.03 14.21 3.32
CA LEU A 14 1.18 13.30 3.44
C LEU A 14 0.86 11.82 3.17
N VAL A 15 -0.41 11.45 3.02
CA VAL A 15 -0.83 10.08 2.72
C VAL A 15 -1.05 9.97 1.21
N PRO A 16 -0.13 9.34 0.46
CA PRO A 16 -0.28 9.17 -0.98
C PRO A 16 -1.45 8.23 -1.31
N ARG A 17 -1.83 8.15 -2.58
CA ARG A 17 -2.88 7.23 -3.02
C ARG A 17 -2.37 5.79 -2.99
N HIS A 18 -3.09 4.92 -2.29
CA HIS A 18 -2.79 3.49 -2.19
C HIS A 18 -3.89 2.69 -2.92
N ILE A 19 -3.48 1.80 -3.82
CA ILE A 19 -4.37 0.99 -4.65
C ILE A 19 -3.95 -0.47 -4.50
N ILE A 20 -4.88 -1.37 -4.21
CA ILE A 20 -4.63 -2.81 -4.19
C ILE A 20 -4.56 -3.29 -5.64
N LEU A 21 -3.47 -3.96 -6.01
CA LEU A 21 -3.35 -4.58 -7.33
C LEU A 21 -4.19 -5.85 -7.40
N THR A 22 -4.77 -6.10 -8.57
CA THR A 22 -5.37 -7.40 -8.86
C THR A 22 -4.31 -8.49 -8.94
N LYS A 23 -4.71 -9.76 -8.81
CA LYS A 23 -3.80 -10.91 -8.90
C LYS A 23 -3.07 -10.99 -10.24
N GLU A 24 -3.71 -10.53 -11.31
CA GLU A 24 -3.13 -10.53 -12.66
C GLU A 24 -2.06 -9.45 -12.80
N GLU A 25 -2.38 -8.21 -12.41
CA GLU A 25 -1.42 -7.10 -12.39
C GLU A 25 -0.22 -7.38 -11.48
N ALA A 26 -0.47 -7.97 -10.30
CA ALA A 26 0.58 -8.39 -9.38
C ALA A 26 1.52 -9.42 -10.01
N LYS A 27 0.98 -10.44 -10.69
CA LYS A 27 1.80 -11.45 -11.39
C LYS A 27 2.60 -10.83 -12.54
N GLU A 28 2.00 -9.94 -13.30
CA GLU A 28 2.67 -9.26 -14.40
C GLU A 28 3.81 -8.36 -13.89
N LEU A 29 3.57 -7.61 -12.82
CA LEU A 29 4.57 -6.78 -12.16
C LEU A 29 5.78 -7.60 -11.71
N LEU A 30 5.53 -8.70 -10.99
CA LEU A 30 6.59 -9.57 -10.49
C LEU A 30 7.39 -10.21 -11.63
N ARG A 31 6.73 -10.58 -12.73
CA ARG A 31 7.39 -11.08 -13.95
C ARG A 31 8.26 -10.01 -14.61
N LYS A 32 7.74 -8.79 -14.77
CA LYS A 32 8.47 -7.66 -15.37
C LYS A 32 9.72 -7.29 -14.57
N LEU A 33 9.62 -7.33 -13.25
CA LEU A 33 10.73 -7.03 -12.34
C LEU A 33 11.64 -8.25 -12.09
N ASN A 34 11.21 -9.44 -12.50
CA ASN A 34 11.88 -10.72 -12.23
C ASN A 34 12.24 -10.92 -10.75
N ILE A 35 11.28 -10.62 -9.85
CA ILE A 35 11.44 -10.74 -8.40
C ILE A 35 10.31 -11.56 -7.77
N SER A 36 10.58 -12.09 -6.59
CA SER A 36 9.58 -12.69 -5.70
C SER A 36 8.82 -11.63 -4.89
N PRO A 37 7.57 -11.88 -4.48
CA PRO A 37 6.77 -10.94 -3.68
C PRO A 37 7.49 -10.45 -2.42
N PHE A 38 8.23 -11.34 -1.75
CA PHE A 38 8.97 -11.05 -0.52
C PHE A 38 10.16 -10.09 -0.72
N GLN A 39 10.61 -9.89 -1.96
CA GLN A 39 11.69 -8.95 -2.27
C GLN A 39 11.19 -7.51 -2.43
N LEU A 40 9.86 -7.30 -2.51
CA LEU A 40 9.29 -5.97 -2.45
C LEU A 40 9.39 -5.41 -1.02
N PRO A 41 9.47 -4.08 -0.85
CA PRO A 41 9.36 -3.47 0.46
C PRO A 41 8.06 -3.88 1.17
N TRP A 42 8.14 -4.19 2.46
CA TRP A 42 6.99 -4.69 3.21
C TRP A 42 6.14 -3.58 3.81
N ILE A 43 4.87 -3.88 4.02
CA ILE A 43 3.94 -3.08 4.81
C ILE A 43 3.10 -4.02 5.69
N ASN A 44 2.93 -3.66 6.96
CA ASN A 44 2.18 -4.50 7.88
C ASN A 44 0.68 -4.35 7.62
N GLU A 45 -0.07 -5.46 7.71
CA GLU A 45 -1.55 -5.42 7.70
C GLU A 45 -2.14 -4.52 8.80
N SER A 46 -1.37 -4.29 9.87
CA SER A 46 -1.77 -3.42 10.98
C SER A 46 -1.76 -1.93 10.64
N ASP A 47 -1.14 -1.54 9.52
CA ASP A 47 -1.06 -0.17 9.07
C ASP A 47 -2.48 0.43 8.85
N PRO A 48 -2.74 1.67 9.30
CA PRO A 48 -4.05 2.29 9.16
C PRO A 48 -4.53 2.38 7.70
N VAL A 49 -3.62 2.59 6.75
CA VAL A 49 -3.95 2.66 5.33
C VAL A 49 -4.33 1.28 4.83
N CYS A 50 -3.57 0.24 5.17
CA CYS A 50 -3.91 -1.15 4.83
C CYS A 50 -5.29 -1.55 5.35
N LYS A 51 -5.63 -1.20 6.60
CA LYS A 51 -6.95 -1.46 7.18
C LYS A 51 -8.06 -0.72 6.44
N ARG A 52 -7.82 0.55 6.08
CA ARG A 52 -8.81 1.41 5.42
C ARG A 52 -9.12 0.94 3.99
N ILE A 53 -8.11 0.51 3.24
CA ILE A 53 -8.27 -0.03 1.88
C ILE A 53 -8.69 -1.51 1.87
N GLY A 54 -8.65 -2.19 3.01
CA GLY A 54 -9.02 -3.61 3.13
C GLY A 54 -7.97 -4.57 2.60
N ALA A 55 -6.69 -4.18 2.59
CA ALA A 55 -5.61 -5.03 2.11
C ALA A 55 -5.31 -6.18 3.09
N LYS A 56 -5.03 -7.36 2.54
CA LYS A 56 -4.75 -8.59 3.31
C LYS A 56 -3.30 -9.03 3.11
N PRO A 57 -2.73 -9.81 4.06
CA PRO A 57 -1.44 -10.45 3.85
C PRO A 57 -1.40 -11.21 2.53
N GLY A 58 -0.35 -10.96 1.73
CA GLY A 58 -0.22 -11.51 0.38
C GLY A 58 -0.59 -10.55 -0.75
N ASP A 59 -1.29 -9.45 -0.45
CA ASP A 59 -1.61 -8.43 -1.46
C ASP A 59 -0.40 -7.54 -1.77
N ILE A 60 -0.40 -6.97 -2.98
CA ILE A 60 0.57 -5.95 -3.39
C ILE A 60 -0.16 -4.62 -3.54
N ILE A 61 0.34 -3.61 -2.84
CA ILE A 61 -0.20 -2.25 -2.87
C ILE A 61 0.66 -1.40 -3.80
N LYS A 62 0.02 -0.75 -4.76
CA LYS A 62 0.59 0.32 -5.58
C LYS A 62 0.38 1.66 -4.87
N ILE A 63 1.47 2.40 -4.69
CA ILE A 63 1.50 3.69 -4.03
C ILE A 63 1.87 4.73 -5.07
N ILE A 64 0.99 5.69 -5.30
CA ILE A 64 1.21 6.80 -6.22
C ILE A 64 1.41 8.06 -5.39
N ARG A 65 2.64 8.58 -5.36
CA ARG A 65 2.99 9.80 -4.64
C ARG A 65 3.42 10.89 -5.61
N LYS A 66 3.12 12.15 -5.28
CA LYS A 66 3.68 13.30 -5.98
C LYS A 66 5.15 13.41 -5.61
N SER A 67 6.02 13.43 -6.62
CA SER A 67 7.46 13.62 -6.46
C SER A 67 7.84 15.00 -6.97
N PRO A 68 8.59 15.81 -6.20
CA PRO A 68 9.03 17.13 -6.66
C PRO A 68 9.97 17.05 -7.87
N THR A 69 10.67 15.93 -8.06
CA THR A 69 11.60 15.73 -9.19
C THR A 69 10.97 15.09 -10.41
N ALA A 70 10.08 14.11 -10.20
CA ALA A 70 9.54 13.26 -11.28
C ALA A 70 8.04 13.50 -11.57
N GLY A 71 7.41 14.46 -10.87
CA GLY A 71 5.96 14.70 -10.93
C GLY A 71 5.19 13.62 -10.16
N GLU A 72 5.18 12.39 -10.68
CA GLU A 72 4.54 11.23 -10.06
C GLU A 72 5.53 10.08 -9.94
N ALA A 73 5.61 9.49 -8.74
CA ALA A 73 6.42 8.30 -8.49
C ALA A 73 5.54 7.14 -8.02
N VAL A 74 5.70 6.00 -8.69
CA VAL A 74 4.97 4.77 -8.39
C VAL A 74 5.87 3.83 -7.59
N PHE A 75 5.37 3.37 -6.45
CA PHE A 75 6.02 2.39 -5.59
C PHE A 75 5.12 1.18 -5.38
N TYR A 76 5.72 0.02 -5.12
CA TYR A 76 4.99 -1.21 -4.82
C TYR A 76 5.43 -1.76 -3.48
N ARG A 77 4.48 -2.18 -2.64
CA ARG A 77 4.73 -2.79 -1.34
C ARG A 77 3.96 -4.09 -1.15
N PHE A 78 4.58 -5.05 -0.49
CA PHE A 78 3.99 -6.35 -0.17
C PHE A 78 3.40 -6.36 1.23
N VAL A 79 2.14 -6.76 1.37
CA VAL A 79 1.45 -6.79 2.67
C VAL A 79 1.84 -8.04 3.43
N VAL A 80 2.41 -7.85 4.62
CA VAL A 80 2.82 -8.92 5.53
C VAL A 80 1.92 -8.94 6.77
N PRO A 81 1.69 -10.13 7.36
CA PRO A 81 0.92 -10.23 8.59
C PRO A 81 1.65 -9.49 9.73
N LYS A 82 0.88 -9.05 10.73
CA LYS A 82 1.46 -8.45 11.93
C LYS A 82 2.35 -9.49 12.59
N TRP A 83 3.63 -9.14 12.79
CA TRP A 83 4.50 -9.96 13.60
C TRP A 83 3.99 -9.96 15.04
N VAL A 84 3.52 -11.11 15.49
CA VAL A 84 3.22 -11.36 16.90
C VAL A 84 4.54 -11.80 17.53
N LYS A 85 5.04 -11.01 18.48
CA LYS A 85 6.13 -11.43 19.38
C LYS A 85 5.58 -12.38 20.43
#